data_AF-A0A8T5APG6-F1
#
_entry.id   AF-A0A8T5APG6-F1
#
_cell.length_a   1.000
_cell.length_b   1.000
_cell.length_c   1.000
_cell.angle_alpha   90.00
_cell.angle_beta   90.00
_cell.angle_gamma   90.00
#
_symmetry.space_group_name_H-M   'P 1'
#
loop_
_entity.id
_entity.type
_entity.pdbx_description
1 polymer ?
#
loop_
_entity_poly.entity_id
_entity_poly.type
_entity_poly.pdbx_seq_one_letter_code
_entity_poly.pdbx_strand_id
1 'polypeptide(L)'
;MNNYVYLAKNEVFSKASVPLGTCFFVRLDGWKSRRLSEAVGAEKPFDKKFVRCLVSSEKLLFKVGFNPALVYAVSDELNILFMSSAPFNGRIEKIDSITSSLVSSAFAIILTESVWQDRDRSL
;
A
#
# COMPACT_ATOMS: atom_id res chain seq x y z
N MET A 1 -32.63 7.52 23.46
CA MET A 1 -31.64 8.40 22.80
C MET A 1 -30.38 7.58 22.57
N ASN A 2 -29.92 7.44 21.33
CA ASN A 2 -28.90 6.45 20.99
C ASN A 2 -27.50 6.95 21.42
N ASN A 3 -26.94 6.41 22.50
CA ASN A 3 -25.67 6.87 23.10
C ASN A 3 -24.47 6.84 22.14
N TYR A 4 -24.54 6.09 21.03
CA TYR A 4 -23.50 6.01 20.01
C TYR A 4 -23.27 7.32 19.23
N VAL A 5 -24.27 8.22 19.14
CA VAL A 5 -24.12 9.50 18.41
C VAL A 5 -23.06 10.41 19.07
N TYR A 6 -22.83 10.27 20.38
CA TYR A 6 -21.81 11.03 21.08
C TYR A 6 -20.39 10.55 20.80
N LEU A 7 -20.20 9.27 20.46
CA LEU A 7 -18.87 8.70 20.19
C LEU A 7 -18.28 9.19 18.87
N ALA A 8 -19.11 9.44 17.85
CA ALA A 8 -18.66 9.98 16.57
C ALA A 8 -17.95 11.34 16.71
N LYS A 9 -18.25 12.10 17.78
CA LYS A 9 -17.57 13.37 18.08
C LYS A 9 -16.09 13.18 18.45
N ASN A 10 -15.69 11.97 18.83
CA ASN A 10 -14.31 11.63 19.17
C ASN A 10 -13.46 11.20 17.95
N GLU A 11 -14.05 11.13 16.74
CA GLU A 11 -13.32 10.84 15.51
C GLU A 11 -12.56 12.08 15.02
N VAL A 12 -11.37 12.31 15.58
CA VAL A 12 -10.54 13.52 15.34
C VAL A 12 -10.21 13.73 13.85
N PHE A 13 -10.05 12.65 13.09
CA PHE A 13 -9.68 12.70 11.66
C PHE A 13 -10.86 12.58 10.70
N SER A 14 -12.09 12.47 11.20
CA SER A 14 -13.29 12.26 10.37
C SER A 14 -13.46 13.31 9.26
N LYS A 15 -13.00 14.55 9.55
CA LYS A 15 -13.07 15.71 8.66
C LYS A 15 -11.78 16.00 7.87
N ALA A 16 -10.69 15.30 8.17
CA ALA A 16 -9.42 15.48 7.48
C ALA A 16 -9.52 14.90 6.06
N SER A 17 -9.46 15.78 5.07
CA SER A 17 -9.63 15.40 3.67
C SER A 17 -8.68 16.17 2.76
N VAL A 18 -8.29 15.51 1.67
CA VAL A 18 -7.62 16.15 0.55
C VAL A 18 -8.59 17.16 -0.08
N PRO A 19 -8.16 18.41 -0.34
CA PRO A 19 -9.00 19.39 -1.01
C PRO A 19 -9.47 18.91 -2.39
N LEU A 20 -10.72 19.21 -2.74
CA LEU A 20 -11.31 18.83 -4.02
C LEU A 20 -10.50 19.40 -5.19
N GLY A 21 -10.33 18.60 -6.25
CA GLY A 21 -9.61 19.00 -7.47
C GLY A 21 -8.09 19.15 -7.31
N THR A 22 -7.53 18.77 -6.16
CA THR A 22 -6.08 18.85 -5.90
C THR A 22 -5.39 17.54 -6.22
N CYS A 23 -4.28 17.61 -6.95
CA CYS A 23 -3.38 16.47 -7.15
C CYS A 23 -2.58 16.20 -5.87
N PHE A 24 -2.39 14.94 -5.50
CA PHE A 24 -1.65 14.59 -4.29
C PHE A 24 -0.94 13.24 -4.42
N PHE A 25 0.07 13.06 -3.56
CA PHE A 25 0.79 11.79 -3.43
C PHE A 25 0.37 11.05 -2.16
N VAL A 26 0.32 9.73 -2.26
CA VAL A 26 0.33 8.82 -1.12
C VAL A 26 1.64 8.05 -1.16
N ARG A 27 2.46 8.17 -0.11
CA ARG A 27 3.69 7.40 0.03
C ARG A 27 3.48 6.26 1.00
N LEU A 28 3.70 5.04 0.53
CA LEU A 28 3.76 3.84 1.36
C LEU A 28 5.22 3.46 1.55
N ASP A 29 5.62 3.19 2.79
CA ASP A 29 6.99 2.85 3.17
C ASP A 29 6.99 1.56 4.01
N GLY A 30 7.90 0.64 3.69
CA GLY A 30 7.99 -0.68 4.28
C GLY A 30 8.50 -0.63 5.72
N TRP A 31 7.60 -0.75 6.70
CA TRP A 31 8.00 -0.75 8.11
C TRP A 31 8.99 -1.88 8.44
N LYS A 32 10.22 -1.51 8.80
CA LYS A 32 11.31 -2.45 9.10
C LYS A 32 11.55 -3.46 7.96
N SER A 33 11.41 -3.03 6.70
CA SER A 33 11.64 -3.84 5.50
C SER A 33 12.96 -4.59 5.47
N ARG A 34 14.02 -4.03 6.09
CA ARG A 34 15.30 -4.72 6.29
C ARG A 34 15.13 -6.10 6.94
N ARG A 35 14.35 -6.19 8.03
CA ARG A 35 14.11 -7.46 8.72
C ARG A 35 13.38 -8.46 7.84
N LEU A 36 12.41 -7.98 7.05
CA LEU A 36 11.70 -8.82 6.09
C LEU A 36 12.64 -9.33 4.99
N SER A 37 13.49 -8.45 4.44
CA SER A 37 14.47 -8.81 3.42
C SER A 37 15.46 -9.87 3.91
N GLU A 38 15.90 -9.77 5.17
CA GLU A 38 16.78 -10.76 5.81
C GLU A 38 16.05 -12.09 6.02
N ALA A 39 14.78 -12.06 6.47
CA ALA A 39 13.98 -13.25 6.73
C ALA A 39 13.65 -14.06 5.46
N VAL A 40 13.54 -13.41 4.30
CA VAL A 40 13.29 -14.07 3.00
C VAL A 40 14.57 -14.36 2.23
N GLY A 41 15.75 -14.05 2.80
CA GLY A 41 17.03 -14.28 2.13
C GLY A 41 17.25 -13.42 0.88
N ALA A 42 16.70 -12.20 0.88
CA ALA A 42 16.74 -11.32 -0.28
C ALA A 42 18.18 -10.91 -0.67
N GLU A 43 18.45 -10.88 -1.98
CA GLU A 43 19.74 -10.48 -2.54
C GLU A 43 20.11 -9.03 -2.17
N LYS A 44 21.42 -8.80 -1.96
CA LYS A 44 21.98 -7.47 -1.66
C LYS A 44 22.90 -7.02 -2.80
N PRO A 45 22.97 -5.72 -3.13
CA PRO A 45 22.24 -4.60 -2.51
C PRO A 45 20.79 -4.48 -2.97
N PHE A 46 20.40 -5.20 -4.03
CA PHE A 46 19.09 -5.08 -4.67
C PHE A 46 18.55 -6.45 -5.07
N ASP A 47 17.35 -6.77 -4.59
CA ASP A 47 16.65 -8.00 -4.93
C ASP A 47 15.57 -7.73 -5.97
N LYS A 48 15.79 -8.20 -7.20
CA LYS A 48 14.85 -8.05 -8.32
C LYS A 48 13.51 -8.73 -8.05
N LYS A 49 13.51 -9.86 -7.34
CA LYS A 49 12.31 -10.64 -7.05
C LYS A 49 11.45 -9.93 -6.01
N PHE A 50 12.05 -9.41 -4.95
CA PHE A 50 11.39 -8.61 -3.93
C PHE A 50 10.71 -7.39 -4.56
N VAL A 51 11.42 -6.64 -5.40
CA VAL A 51 10.86 -5.47 -6.10
C VAL A 51 9.76 -5.88 -7.09
N ARG A 52 9.91 -7.00 -7.80
CA ARG A 52 8.83 -7.52 -8.66
C ARG A 52 7.58 -7.89 -7.87
N CYS A 53 7.73 -8.41 -6.65
CA CYS A 53 6.59 -8.68 -5.77
C CYS A 53 5.89 -7.36 -5.38
N LEU A 54 6.66 -6.32 -5.04
CA LEU A 54 6.13 -4.99 -4.70
C LEU A 54 5.39 -4.35 -5.88
N VAL A 55 6.01 -4.32 -7.07
CA VAL A 55 5.39 -3.82 -8.32
C VAL A 55 4.21 -4.67 -8.77
N SER A 56 4.15 -5.96 -8.41
CA SER A 56 2.97 -6.79 -8.69
C SER A 56 1.83 -6.46 -7.74
N SER A 57 2.15 -6.04 -6.52
CA SER A 57 1.18 -5.68 -5.48
C SER A 57 0.51 -4.34 -5.77
N GLU A 58 1.26 -3.33 -6.22
CA GLU A 58 0.69 -2.02 -6.56
C GLU A 58 -0.31 -2.07 -7.72
N LYS A 59 -0.16 -3.04 -8.65
CA LYS A 59 -1.12 -3.24 -9.76
C LYS A 59 -2.54 -3.47 -9.27
N LEU A 60 -2.69 -3.95 -8.02
CA LEU A 60 -4.00 -4.12 -7.40
C LEU A 60 -4.74 -2.78 -7.24
N LEU A 61 -4.03 -1.66 -7.02
CA LEU A 61 -4.62 -0.32 -6.92
C LEU A 61 -5.41 0.05 -8.19
N PHE A 62 -4.89 -0.32 -9.36
CA PHE A 62 -5.57 -0.12 -10.64
C PHE A 62 -6.76 -1.08 -10.77
N LYS A 63 -6.59 -2.35 -10.42
CA LYS A 63 -7.63 -3.39 -10.55
C LYS A 63 -8.87 -3.12 -9.67
N VAL A 64 -8.68 -2.57 -8.47
CA VAL A 64 -9.79 -2.24 -7.56
C VAL A 64 -10.46 -0.91 -7.89
N GLY A 65 -9.98 -0.20 -8.93
CA GLY A 65 -10.59 1.03 -9.42
C GLY A 65 -10.18 2.30 -8.67
N PHE A 66 -9.08 2.29 -7.90
CA PHE A 66 -8.56 3.53 -7.32
C PHE A 66 -7.96 4.45 -8.39
N ASN A 67 -7.55 3.88 -9.54
CA ASN A 67 -7.11 4.59 -10.74
C ASN A 67 -6.09 5.72 -10.45
N PRO A 68 -4.96 5.43 -9.77
CA PRO A 68 -3.88 6.40 -9.67
C PRO A 68 -3.34 6.75 -11.08
N ALA A 69 -2.83 7.97 -11.23
CA ALA A 69 -2.23 8.42 -12.50
C ALA A 69 -0.85 7.78 -12.72
N LEU A 70 -0.11 7.56 -11.64
CA LEU A 70 1.22 6.97 -11.64
C LEU A 70 1.46 6.27 -10.30
N VAL A 71 2.21 5.17 -10.33
CA VAL A 71 2.86 4.63 -9.13
C VAL A 71 4.35 4.50 -9.42
N TYR A 72 5.18 5.05 -8.55
CA TYR A 72 6.62 5.02 -8.65
C TYR A 72 7.21 4.25 -7.47
N ALA A 73 7.82 3.09 -7.78
CA ALA A 73 8.40 2.18 -6.80
C ALA A 73 9.93 2.37 -6.71
N VAL A 74 10.45 2.52 -5.48
CA VAL A 74 11.90 2.61 -5.21
C VAL A 74 12.23 1.87 -3.93
N SER A 75 13.20 0.96 -3.96
CA SER A 75 13.55 0.09 -2.81
C SER A 75 12.33 -0.69 -2.32
N ASP A 76 11.72 -0.24 -1.24
CA ASP A 76 10.56 -0.75 -0.53
C ASP A 76 9.41 0.28 -0.44
N GLU A 77 9.61 1.45 -1.06
CA GLU A 77 8.63 2.53 -1.10
C GLU A 77 7.78 2.50 -2.37
N LEU A 78 6.51 2.90 -2.22
CA LEU A 78 5.61 3.22 -3.32
C LEU A 78 5.12 4.66 -3.21
N ASN A 79 5.33 5.43 -4.26
CA ASN A 79 4.85 6.81 -4.38
C ASN A 79 3.71 6.84 -5.39
N ILE A 80 2.48 6.97 -4.90
CA ILE A 80 1.25 6.87 -5.68
C ILE A 80 0.71 8.28 -5.95
N LEU A 81 0.60 8.67 -7.21
CA LEU A 81 0.05 9.96 -7.63
C LEU A 81 -1.44 9.82 -7.98
N PHE A 82 -2.27 10.64 -7.36
CA PHE A 82 -3.67 10.85 -7.76
C PHE A 82 -3.82 12.25 -8.38
N MET A 83 -4.24 12.30 -9.66
CA MET A 83 -4.55 13.55 -10.37
C MET A 83 -6.05 13.82 -10.52
N SER A 84 -6.84 12.76 -10.54
CA SER A 84 -8.31 12.82 -10.66
C SER A 84 -8.97 12.93 -9.28
N SER A 85 -10.28 12.71 -9.21
CA SER A 85 -11.04 12.66 -7.95
C SER A 85 -10.39 11.71 -6.93
N ALA A 86 -10.05 12.24 -5.75
CA ALA A 86 -9.48 11.46 -4.66
C ALA A 86 -10.43 10.31 -4.25
N PRO A 87 -9.92 9.09 -4.02
CA PRO A 87 -10.75 8.00 -3.51
C PRO A 87 -11.31 8.36 -2.12
N PHE A 88 -12.42 7.71 -1.75
CA PHE A 88 -13.08 7.90 -0.45
C PHE A 88 -13.46 9.35 -0.14
N ASN A 89 -13.81 10.14 -1.17
CA ASN A 89 -14.11 11.55 -1.06
C ASN A 89 -12.98 12.36 -0.40
N GLY A 90 -11.73 11.95 -0.66
CA GLY A 90 -10.53 12.60 -0.12
C GLY A 90 -10.22 12.32 1.34
N ARG A 91 -11.00 11.50 2.06
CA ARG A 91 -10.79 11.25 3.50
C ARG A 91 -9.42 10.61 3.75
N ILE A 92 -8.53 11.36 4.40
CA ILE A 92 -7.12 10.97 4.55
C ILE A 92 -6.99 9.64 5.31
N GLU A 93 -7.75 9.46 6.40
CA GLU A 93 -7.74 8.22 7.19
C GLU A 93 -8.08 6.97 6.36
N LYS A 94 -8.98 7.11 5.37
CA LYS A 94 -9.41 5.99 4.52
C LYS A 94 -8.38 5.72 3.44
N ILE A 95 -7.85 6.77 2.83
CA ILE A 95 -6.80 6.66 1.82
C ILE A 95 -5.60 5.94 2.42
N ASP A 96 -5.08 6.41 3.55
CA ASP A 96 -3.89 5.85 4.20
C ASP A 96 -4.11 4.39 4.64
N SER A 97 -5.17 4.13 5.42
CA SER A 97 -5.43 2.78 5.94
C SER A 97 -5.75 1.75 4.85
N ILE A 98 -6.54 2.11 3.83
CA ILE A 98 -6.96 1.15 2.82
C ILE A 98 -5.83 0.89 1.80
N THR A 99 -5.10 1.92 1.37
CA THR A 99 -3.99 1.72 0.43
C THR A 99 -2.87 0.90 1.06
N SER A 100 -2.47 1.20 2.30
CA SER A 100 -1.47 0.42 3.03
C SER A 100 -1.92 -1.02 3.27
N SER A 101 -3.17 -1.24 3.71
CA SER A 101 -3.73 -2.59 3.92
C SER A 101 -3.78 -3.41 2.63
N LEU A 102 -4.24 -2.81 1.53
CA LEU A 102 -4.37 -3.49 0.25
C LEU A 102 -3.01 -3.91 -0.31
N VAL A 103 -2.06 -2.98 -0.34
CA VAL A 103 -0.71 -3.25 -0.86
C VAL A 103 0.02 -4.25 0.02
N SER A 104 0.00 -4.09 1.35
CA SER A 104 0.69 -5.01 2.25
C SER A 104 0.13 -6.44 2.20
N SER A 105 -1.19 -6.59 2.12
CA SER A 105 -1.83 -7.91 2.00
C SER A 105 -1.48 -8.59 0.67
N ALA A 106 -1.56 -7.86 -0.44
CA ALA A 106 -1.17 -8.37 -1.74
C ALA A 106 0.32 -8.76 -1.77
N PHE A 107 1.17 -7.91 -1.19
CA PHE A 107 2.60 -8.15 -1.12
C PHE A 107 2.93 -9.39 -0.29
N ALA A 108 2.31 -9.57 0.86
CA ALA A 108 2.51 -10.75 1.70
C ALA A 108 2.16 -12.06 0.96
N ILE A 109 1.04 -12.09 0.24
CA ILE A 109 0.60 -13.25 -0.54
C ILE A 109 1.60 -13.54 -1.66
N ILE A 110 1.89 -12.54 -2.50
CA ILE A 110 2.77 -12.69 -3.66
C ILE A 110 4.18 -13.09 -3.24
N LEU A 111 4.73 -12.45 -2.19
CA LEU A 111 6.05 -12.76 -1.67
C LEU A 111 6.12 -14.19 -1.14
N THR A 112 5.08 -14.62 -0.41
CA THR A 112 5.00 -15.98 0.14
C THR A 112 4.97 -17.01 -0.99
N GLU A 113 4.09 -16.86 -1.97
CA GLU A 113 4.04 -17.72 -3.17
C GLU A 113 5.39 -17.78 -3.88
N SER A 114 6.06 -16.63 -4.01
CA SER A 114 7.39 -16.53 -4.57
C SER A 114 8.41 -17.38 -3.79
N VAL A 115 8.42 -17.29 -2.46
CA VAL A 115 9.34 -18.05 -1.61
C VAL A 115 9.07 -19.56 -1.67
N TRP A 116 7.81 -19.98 -1.78
CA TRP A 116 7.46 -21.39 -1.96
C TRP A 116 8.01 -21.95 -3.28
N GLN A 117 7.83 -21.21 -4.38
CA GLN A 117 8.33 -21.61 -5.69
C GLN A 117 9.86 -21.80 -5.74
N ASP A 118 10.63 -21.07 -4.94
CA ASP A 118 12.09 -21.27 -4.86
C ASP A 118 12.46 -22.55 -4.13
N ARG A 119 11.73 -22.87 -3.05
CA ARG A 119 11.97 -24.10 -2.29
C ARG A 119 11.70 -25.34 -3.13
N ASP A 120 10.60 -25.35 -3.88
CA ASP A 120 10.25 -26.49 -4.74
C ASP A 120 11.24 -26.69 -5.90
N ARG A 121 11.93 -25.63 -6.36
CA ARG A 121 12.98 -25.72 -7.39
C ARG A 121 14.34 -26.17 -6.85
N SER A 122 14.52 -26.15 -5.53
CA SER A 122 15.76 -26.55 -4.86
C SER A 122 15.79 -28.02 -4.42
N LEU A 123 14.70 -28.75 -4.66
CA LEU A 123 14.53 -30.19 -4.48
C LEU A 123 14.63 -30.92 -5.83
#